data_AF-A0A4Q9BDC3-F1
#
_entry.id   AF-A0A4Q9BDC3-F1
#
_cell.length_a   1.000
_cell.length_b   1.000
_cell.length_c   1.000
_cell.angle_alpha   90.00
_cell.angle_beta   90.00
_cell.angle_gamma   90.00
#
_symmetry.space_group_name_H-M   'P 1'
#
loop_
_entity.id
_entity.type
_entity.pdbx_description
1 polymer ?
#
loop_
_entity_poly.entity_id
_entity_poly.type
_entity_poly.pdbx_seq_one_letter_code
_entity_poly.pdbx_strand_id
1 'polypeptide(L)'
;MSQVFTLITPEEKAFFAKRLADLCTEKQEKVLELIPAFEAVVLGSVLKLFRNRIRFNALYNFMLAKSAPQEEVAKLLSSGKGMPDYEALYRFGEGMMGVLLPDKKSAIATLLGGQLGAKSSTIIKGLTLSYALYGYRLKEFDYDALRDYKSFGEFYQPYTSDFYALTPAKIQVALVDILVLNDVLKGDSFVFDEPFVAADDRPARNYKLIAAVIAGIVLLAIGLFFAFRSGGTTEVVEKEDADQIIPIDSLNKLNDSLTKAVVDSAKVTTDSLVTLTWPEGKPFQVPKESLVVAFHAYVTDSTVVSPLELTCTELDFSDKTELLSSPTTYLFKQIASGMNKFKEVDVQVQVASEKGAIVAKEHAYVVKNRLVGEGLNQKRITVATLPNSSNNQIIFSFKKRSSLK
;
A
#
# COMPACT_ATOMS: atom_id res chain seq x y z
N MET A 1 21.23 -2.06 18.58
CA MET A 1 20.33 -1.76 19.71
C MET A 1 18.92 -2.10 19.25
N SER A 2 18.28 -3.10 19.84
CA SER A 2 16.88 -3.44 19.54
C SER A 2 16.00 -2.36 20.17
N GLN A 3 15.59 -1.39 19.36
CA GLN A 3 14.51 -0.47 19.76
C GLN A 3 13.21 -1.23 19.58
N VAL A 4 12.39 -1.27 20.63
CA VAL A 4 11.03 -1.83 20.55
C VAL A 4 10.19 -0.90 19.69
N PHE A 5 9.40 -1.46 18.75
CA PHE A 5 8.46 -0.67 17.96
C PHE A 5 7.61 0.24 18.86
N THR A 6 7.73 1.55 18.67
CA THR A 6 7.08 2.56 19.52
C THR A 6 6.57 3.69 18.65
N LEU A 7 5.28 3.99 18.75
CA LEU A 7 4.66 5.13 18.05
C LEU A 7 4.73 6.40 18.89
N ILE A 8 4.62 6.23 20.21
CA ILE A 8 4.52 7.30 21.20
C ILE A 8 5.68 7.18 22.18
N THR A 9 6.56 8.18 22.21
CA THR A 9 7.71 8.15 23.13
C THR A 9 7.25 8.14 24.59
N PRO A 10 8.07 7.69 25.55
CA PRO A 10 7.69 7.69 26.96
C PRO A 10 7.20 9.06 27.48
N GLU A 11 7.79 10.15 26.96
CA GLU A 11 7.44 11.52 27.29
C GLU A 11 6.07 11.93 26.71
N GLU A 12 5.76 11.46 25.51
CA GLU A 12 4.52 11.74 24.80
C GLU A 12 3.32 10.92 25.33
N LYS A 13 3.57 9.74 25.91
CA LYS A 13 2.52 8.81 26.38
C LYS A 13 1.55 9.47 27.34
N ALA A 14 2.05 10.28 28.27
CA ALA A 14 1.22 10.98 29.23
C ALA A 14 0.28 12.00 28.55
N PHE A 15 0.77 12.73 27.56
CA PHE A 15 -0.01 13.72 26.81
C PHE A 15 -1.08 13.06 25.96
N PHE A 16 -0.69 12.05 25.17
CA PHE A 16 -1.65 11.29 24.35
C PHE A 16 -2.76 10.68 25.21
N ALA A 17 -2.39 10.02 26.32
CA ALA A 17 -3.36 9.39 27.20
C ALA A 17 -4.33 10.39 27.81
N LYS A 18 -3.83 11.55 28.27
CA LYS A 18 -4.66 12.62 28.82
C LYS A 18 -5.64 13.16 27.77
N ARG A 19 -5.17 13.48 26.57
CA ARG A 19 -6.00 14.03 25.48
C ARG A 19 -7.10 13.06 25.05
N LEU A 20 -6.77 11.78 24.92
CA LEU A 20 -7.75 10.75 24.54
C LEU A 20 -8.75 10.47 25.67
N ALA A 21 -8.30 10.50 26.93
CA ALA A 21 -9.15 10.38 28.11
C ALA A 21 -10.19 11.52 28.17
N ASP A 22 -9.74 12.77 28.00
CA ASP A 22 -10.61 13.95 27.97
C ASP A 22 -11.64 13.86 26.83
N LEU A 23 -11.20 13.43 25.64
CA LEU A 23 -12.01 13.32 24.43
C LEU A 23 -13.09 12.22 24.47
N CYS A 24 -12.89 11.19 25.29
CA CYS A 24 -13.77 10.03 25.39
C CYS A 24 -14.47 9.90 26.75
N THR A 25 -14.18 10.82 27.68
CA THR A 25 -14.65 10.74 29.07
C THR A 25 -14.31 9.36 29.67
N GLU A 26 -13.03 9.00 29.57
CA GLU A 26 -12.44 7.75 30.06
C GLU A 26 -11.34 8.09 31.08
N LYS A 27 -11.00 7.17 31.99
CA LYS A 27 -9.88 7.41 32.91
C LYS A 27 -8.54 7.38 32.16
N GLN A 28 -7.63 8.31 32.47
CA GLN A 28 -6.31 8.37 31.84
C GLN A 28 -5.50 7.09 32.07
N GLU A 29 -5.55 6.51 33.27
CA GLU A 29 -4.94 5.21 33.61
C GLU A 29 -5.41 4.10 32.67
N LYS A 30 -6.72 4.10 32.36
CA LYS A 30 -7.32 3.14 31.45
C LYS A 30 -6.79 3.31 30.03
N VAL A 31 -6.63 4.56 29.59
CA VAL A 31 -6.07 4.84 28.26
C VAL A 31 -4.60 4.42 28.18
N LEU A 32 -3.81 4.63 29.23
CA LEU A 32 -2.42 4.17 29.29
C LEU A 32 -2.31 2.65 29.10
N GLU A 33 -3.22 1.87 29.71
CA GLU A 33 -3.28 0.42 29.50
C GLU A 33 -3.61 0.01 28.05
N LEU A 34 -4.32 0.86 27.31
CA LEU A 34 -4.71 0.59 25.92
C LEU A 34 -3.63 0.92 24.91
N ILE A 35 -2.67 1.81 25.24
CA ILE A 35 -1.63 2.25 24.29
C ILE A 35 -0.84 1.07 23.69
N PRO A 36 -0.31 0.11 24.48
CA PRO A 36 0.40 -1.04 23.91
C PRO A 36 -0.48 -1.86 22.97
N ALA A 37 -1.77 -1.99 23.26
CA ALA A 37 -2.71 -2.67 22.39
C ALA A 37 -2.95 -1.91 21.07
N PHE A 38 -2.96 -0.57 21.09
CA PHE A 38 -3.04 0.24 19.87
C PHE A 38 -1.77 0.11 19.03
N GLU A 39 -0.59 0.18 19.65
CA GLU A 39 0.70 -0.01 18.97
C GLU A 39 0.80 -1.42 18.35
N ALA A 40 0.37 -2.45 19.08
CA ALA A 40 0.29 -3.82 18.58
C ALA A 40 -0.64 -3.96 17.36
N VAL A 41 -1.82 -3.32 17.38
CA VAL A 41 -2.76 -3.34 16.25
C VAL A 41 -2.14 -2.67 15.02
N VAL A 42 -1.50 -1.51 15.20
CA VAL A 42 -0.81 -0.82 14.10
C VAL A 42 0.32 -1.69 13.54
N LEU A 43 1.22 -2.17 14.39
CA LEU A 43 2.33 -3.03 14.00
C LEU A 43 1.85 -4.27 13.27
N GLY A 44 0.86 -4.99 13.81
CA GLY A 44 0.29 -6.16 13.17
C GLY A 44 -0.33 -5.85 11.81
N SER A 45 -0.97 -4.69 11.66
CA SER A 45 -1.52 -4.26 10.36
C SER A 45 -0.43 -3.96 9.32
N VAL A 46 0.72 -3.46 9.76
CA VAL A 46 1.90 -3.20 8.93
C VAL A 46 2.59 -4.50 8.55
N LEU A 47 2.83 -5.40 9.51
CA LEU A 47 3.45 -6.72 9.26
C LEU A 47 2.65 -7.56 8.26
N LYS A 48 1.32 -7.42 8.25
CA LYS A 48 0.46 -8.05 7.23
C LYS A 48 0.85 -7.68 5.80
N LEU A 49 1.47 -6.52 5.59
CA LEU A 49 1.90 -6.07 4.27
C LEU A 49 3.04 -6.91 3.69
N PHE A 50 3.78 -7.69 4.49
CA PHE A 50 4.82 -8.62 3.98
C PHE A 50 4.30 -9.67 3.02
N ARG A 51 3.00 -9.95 3.04
CA ARG A 51 2.33 -10.86 2.10
C ARG A 51 1.36 -10.11 1.17
N ASN A 52 1.37 -8.78 1.19
CA ASN A 52 0.38 -7.97 0.48
C ASN A 52 0.99 -6.71 -0.15
N ARG A 53 1.72 -6.94 -1.25
CA ARG A 53 2.31 -5.86 -2.07
C ARG A 53 1.29 -4.87 -2.60
N ILE A 54 0.04 -5.30 -2.84
CA ILE A 54 -1.06 -4.40 -3.26
C ILE A 54 -1.35 -3.36 -2.18
N ARG A 55 -1.49 -3.79 -0.92
CA ARG A 55 -1.73 -2.89 0.21
C ARG A 55 -0.51 -2.05 0.57
N PHE A 56 0.71 -2.59 0.39
CA PHE A 56 1.93 -1.78 0.49
C PHE A 56 1.92 -0.63 -0.53
N ASN A 57 1.63 -0.92 -1.80
CA ASN A 57 1.54 0.12 -2.83
C ASN A 57 0.42 1.13 -2.52
N ALA A 58 -0.70 0.68 -1.97
CA ALA A 58 -1.77 1.57 -1.53
C ALA A 58 -1.33 2.49 -0.37
N LEU A 59 -0.56 1.97 0.59
CA LEU A 59 0.03 2.74 1.68
C LEU A 59 1.00 3.79 1.14
N TYR A 60 1.95 3.37 0.28
CA TYR A 60 2.90 4.28 -0.35
C TYR A 60 2.19 5.42 -1.10
N ASN A 61 1.21 5.09 -1.94
CA ASN A 61 0.42 6.08 -2.68
C ASN A 61 -0.39 7.00 -1.76
N PHE A 62 -0.93 6.47 -0.66
CA PHE A 62 -1.62 7.28 0.33
C PHE A 62 -0.67 8.31 0.99
N MET A 63 0.54 7.86 1.34
CA MET A 63 1.58 8.71 1.95
C MET A 63 2.11 9.79 1.00
N LEU A 64 2.18 9.49 -0.30
CA LEU A 64 2.47 10.47 -1.34
C LEU A 64 1.34 11.49 -1.51
N ALA A 65 0.10 11.03 -1.58
CA ALA A 65 -1.05 11.85 -1.93
C ALA A 65 -1.54 12.76 -0.79
N LYS A 66 -1.35 12.35 0.48
CA LYS A 66 -1.85 13.08 1.65
C LYS A 66 -0.72 13.61 2.52
N SER A 67 -0.81 14.88 2.90
CA SER A 67 0.05 15.47 3.94
C SER A 67 -0.39 14.94 5.30
N ALA A 68 0.58 14.50 6.12
CA ALA A 68 0.32 14.21 7.52
C ALA A 68 0.06 15.53 8.26
N PRO A 69 -0.92 15.61 9.18
CA PRO A 69 -1.25 16.83 9.90
C PRO A 69 -0.22 17.11 11.01
N GLN A 70 0.99 17.54 10.62
CA GLN A 70 2.16 17.66 11.52
C GLN A 70 1.90 18.57 12.72
N GLU A 71 1.34 19.75 12.50
CA GLU A 71 1.04 20.72 13.57
C GLU A 71 0.04 20.15 14.59
N GLU A 72 -0.97 19.42 14.10
CA GLU A 72 -2.00 18.82 14.96
C GLU A 72 -1.47 17.61 15.73
N VAL A 73 -0.56 16.84 15.14
CA VAL A 73 0.17 15.79 15.85
C VAL A 73 1.04 16.38 16.95
N ALA A 74 1.77 17.47 16.69
CA ALA A 74 2.57 18.14 17.71
C ALA A 74 1.70 18.68 18.87
N LYS A 75 0.52 19.24 18.58
CA LYS A 75 -0.46 19.67 19.61
C LYS A 75 -1.06 18.50 20.40
N LEU A 76 -1.25 17.34 19.76
CA LEU A 76 -1.73 16.12 20.43
C LEU A 76 -0.70 15.58 21.42
N LEU A 77 0.59 15.64 21.06
CA LEU A 77 1.70 15.04 21.81
C LEU A 77 2.38 16.00 22.80
N SER A 78 2.01 17.28 22.82
CA SER A 78 2.62 18.29 23.70
C SER A 78 1.62 18.98 24.63
N SER A 79 2.15 19.61 25.68
CA SER A 79 1.40 20.47 26.61
C SER A 79 1.08 21.87 26.04
N GLY A 80 1.38 22.12 24.76
CA GLY A 80 1.27 23.44 24.13
C GLY A 80 -0.13 24.07 24.21
N LYS A 81 -0.17 25.41 24.09
CA LYS A 81 -1.41 26.22 24.09
C LYS A 81 -2.17 26.07 22.76
N GLY A 82 -2.79 24.92 22.55
CA GLY A 82 -3.70 24.69 21.44
C GLY A 82 -4.37 23.33 21.58
N MET A 83 -5.69 23.27 21.38
CA MET A 83 -6.35 21.99 21.14
C MET A 83 -6.04 21.55 19.71
N PRO A 84 -5.65 20.29 19.49
CA PRO A 84 -5.49 19.79 18.14
C PRO A 84 -6.84 19.77 17.42
N ASP A 85 -6.82 20.05 16.11
CA ASP A 85 -7.93 19.77 15.21
C ASP A 85 -8.07 18.26 15.04
N TYR A 86 -8.94 17.69 15.88
CA TYR A 86 -9.26 16.27 15.84
C TYR A 86 -9.91 15.86 14.51
N GLU A 87 -10.56 16.76 13.77
CA GLU A 87 -11.18 16.40 12.50
C GLU A 87 -10.12 16.09 11.44
N ALA A 88 -9.08 16.91 11.34
CA ALA A 88 -7.94 16.65 10.45
C ALA A 88 -7.22 15.35 10.82
N LEU A 89 -6.95 15.13 12.12
CA LEU A 89 -6.33 13.91 12.63
C LEU A 89 -7.18 12.67 12.32
N TYR A 90 -8.49 12.73 12.54
CA TYR A 90 -9.39 11.63 12.26
C TYR A 90 -9.49 11.32 10.77
N ARG A 91 -9.65 12.33 9.91
CA ARG A 91 -9.69 12.11 8.45
C ARG A 91 -8.43 11.43 7.93
N PHE A 92 -7.27 11.83 8.44
CA PHE A 92 -6.00 11.21 8.07
C PHE A 92 -5.87 9.79 8.64
N GLY A 93 -6.12 9.62 9.93
CA GLY A 93 -6.05 8.32 10.62
C GLY A 93 -7.04 7.29 10.09
N GLU A 94 -8.26 7.69 9.74
CA GLU A 94 -9.25 6.80 9.12
C GLU A 94 -8.84 6.39 7.72
N GLY A 95 -8.17 7.27 6.98
CA GLY A 95 -7.56 6.93 5.69
C GLY A 95 -6.46 5.87 5.84
N MET A 96 -5.53 6.08 6.77
CA MET A 96 -4.46 5.12 7.10
C MET A 96 -5.03 3.77 7.53
N MET A 97 -5.98 3.79 8.47
CA MET A 97 -6.67 2.59 8.95
C MET A 97 -7.46 1.91 7.83
N GLY A 98 -8.06 2.66 6.90
CA GLY A 98 -8.75 2.09 5.74
C GLY A 98 -7.83 1.32 4.80
N VAL A 99 -6.59 1.76 4.63
CA VAL A 99 -5.58 1.07 3.82
C VAL A 99 -5.05 -0.19 4.53
N LEU A 100 -4.68 -0.03 5.80
CA LEU A 100 -4.02 -1.08 6.58
C LEU A 100 -5.00 -2.12 7.12
N LEU A 101 -6.21 -1.68 7.47
CA LEU A 101 -7.23 -2.43 8.21
C LEU A 101 -8.67 -2.20 7.69
N PRO A 102 -8.96 -2.41 6.39
CA PRO A 102 -10.23 -2.02 5.76
C PRO A 102 -11.49 -2.68 6.35
N ASP A 103 -11.40 -3.94 6.81
CA ASP A 103 -12.54 -4.78 7.17
C ASP A 103 -12.50 -5.33 8.60
N LYS A 104 -11.51 -4.93 9.40
CA LYS A 104 -11.30 -5.49 10.76
C LYS A 104 -11.51 -4.49 11.90
N LYS A 105 -11.79 -3.20 11.59
CA LYS A 105 -12.02 -2.13 12.57
C LYS A 105 -13.01 -2.53 13.68
N SER A 106 -14.18 -3.04 13.29
CA SER A 106 -15.22 -3.44 14.25
C SER A 106 -14.80 -4.65 15.09
N ALA A 107 -14.17 -5.66 14.47
CA ALA A 107 -13.74 -6.86 15.18
C ALA A 107 -12.69 -6.55 16.25
N ILE A 108 -11.73 -5.67 15.93
CA ILE A 108 -10.73 -5.21 16.90
C ILE A 108 -11.37 -4.38 18.02
N ALA A 109 -12.32 -3.50 17.68
CA ALA A 109 -13.03 -2.71 18.68
C ALA A 109 -13.81 -3.60 19.67
N THR A 110 -14.46 -4.65 19.18
CA THR A 110 -15.15 -5.64 20.01
C THR A 110 -14.18 -6.42 20.88
N LEU A 111 -13.04 -6.88 20.32
CA LEU A 111 -12.02 -7.62 21.06
C LEU A 111 -11.43 -6.77 22.20
N LEU A 112 -10.94 -5.58 21.88
CA LEU A 112 -10.34 -4.68 22.87
C LEU A 112 -11.37 -4.22 23.90
N GLY A 113 -12.61 -3.96 23.49
CA GLY A 113 -13.68 -3.54 24.40
C GLY A 113 -14.04 -4.63 25.39
N GLY A 114 -14.21 -5.87 24.90
CA GLY A 114 -14.55 -7.01 25.74
C GLY A 114 -13.43 -7.44 26.68
N GLN A 115 -12.18 -7.48 26.20
CA GLN A 115 -11.06 -8.03 26.96
C GLN A 115 -10.32 -7.00 27.81
N LEU A 116 -10.29 -5.74 27.38
CA LEU A 116 -9.62 -4.65 28.11
C LEU A 116 -10.61 -3.73 28.82
N GLY A 117 -11.93 -3.88 28.65
CA GLY A 117 -12.93 -3.16 29.45
C GLY A 117 -12.97 -1.65 29.18
N ALA A 118 -12.76 -1.24 27.93
CA ALA A 118 -12.84 0.16 27.50
C ALA A 118 -14.03 0.37 26.56
N LYS A 119 -14.59 1.59 26.53
CA LYS A 119 -15.70 1.92 25.62
C LYS A 119 -15.25 1.74 24.16
N SER A 120 -16.13 1.22 23.30
CA SER A 120 -15.83 1.06 21.86
C SER A 120 -15.47 2.40 21.21
N SER A 121 -16.08 3.51 21.64
CA SER A 121 -15.73 4.86 21.17
C SER A 121 -14.29 5.25 21.51
N THR A 122 -13.81 4.90 22.71
CA THR A 122 -12.43 5.14 23.15
C THR A 122 -11.45 4.34 22.28
N ILE A 123 -11.78 3.09 22.00
CA ILE A 123 -10.94 2.22 21.17
C ILE A 123 -10.88 2.70 19.73
N ILE A 124 -12.03 3.02 19.12
CA ILE A 124 -12.06 3.48 17.73
C ILE A 124 -11.31 4.81 17.59
N LYS A 125 -11.59 5.79 18.46
CA LYS A 125 -10.90 7.09 18.42
C LYS A 125 -9.40 6.92 18.71
N GLY A 126 -9.04 6.10 19.70
CA GLY A 126 -7.66 5.80 20.04
C GLY A 126 -6.90 5.16 18.89
N LEU A 127 -7.45 4.12 18.27
CA LEU A 127 -6.87 3.50 17.08
C LEU A 127 -6.73 4.49 15.93
N THR A 128 -7.76 5.27 15.61
CA THR A 128 -7.68 6.27 14.54
C THR A 128 -6.55 7.28 14.80
N LEU A 129 -6.41 7.77 16.04
CA LEU A 129 -5.30 8.67 16.39
C LEU A 129 -3.94 7.96 16.31
N SER A 130 -3.84 6.70 16.75
CA SER A 130 -2.60 5.91 16.62
C SER A 130 -2.21 5.68 15.16
N TYR A 131 -3.16 5.46 14.25
CA TYR A 131 -2.89 5.38 12.81
C TYR A 131 -2.46 6.73 12.22
N ALA A 132 -3.02 7.84 12.71
CA ALA A 132 -2.58 9.17 12.30
C ALA A 132 -1.13 9.45 12.75
N LEU A 133 -0.80 9.09 14.00
CA LEU A 133 0.56 9.17 14.54
C LEU A 133 1.53 8.29 13.76
N TYR A 134 1.15 7.05 13.44
CA TYR A 134 1.96 6.18 12.62
C TYR A 134 2.24 6.77 11.25
N GLY A 135 1.23 7.28 10.54
CA GLY A 135 1.43 7.93 9.24
C GLY A 135 2.32 9.18 9.35
N TYR A 136 2.22 9.94 10.43
CA TYR A 136 3.14 11.05 10.71
C TYR A 136 4.59 10.57 10.88
N ARG A 137 4.83 9.57 11.74
CA ARG A 137 6.18 9.00 11.96
C ARG A 137 6.78 8.45 10.68
N LEU A 138 5.97 7.74 9.90
CA LEU A 138 6.35 7.17 8.61
C LEU A 138 6.72 8.23 7.58
N LYS A 139 6.14 9.43 7.67
CA LYS A 139 6.46 10.54 6.77
C LYS A 139 7.68 11.34 7.20
N GLU A 140 7.92 11.43 8.51
CA GLU A 140 8.96 12.28 9.08
C GLU A 140 10.28 11.54 9.33
N PHE A 141 10.22 10.29 9.79
CA PHE A 141 11.40 9.53 10.22
C PHE A 141 11.66 8.30 9.34
N ASP A 142 10.59 7.59 8.95
CA ASP A 142 10.73 6.27 8.31
C ASP A 142 10.35 6.27 6.82
N TYR A 143 10.41 7.42 6.14
CA TYR A 143 9.97 7.52 4.74
C TYR A 143 10.81 6.63 3.81
N ASP A 144 12.09 6.45 4.14
CA ASP A 144 13.00 5.55 3.42
C ASP A 144 12.55 4.09 3.51
N ALA A 145 11.85 3.69 4.58
CA ALA A 145 11.25 2.37 4.69
C ALA A 145 10.12 2.14 3.67
N LEU A 146 9.57 3.20 3.07
CA LEU A 146 8.56 3.10 2.02
C LEU A 146 9.14 3.22 0.60
N ARG A 147 10.46 3.37 0.44
CA ARG A 147 11.09 3.57 -0.87
C ARG A 147 10.74 2.46 -1.85
N ASP A 148 10.80 1.22 -1.38
CA ASP A 148 10.46 0.03 -2.13
C ASP A 148 10.04 -1.09 -1.18
N TYR A 149 9.44 -2.14 -1.74
CA TYR A 149 8.89 -3.26 -0.96
C TYR A 149 9.97 -4.04 -0.18
N LYS A 150 11.20 -4.04 -0.67
CA LYS A 150 12.33 -4.70 -0.03
C LYS A 150 12.82 -3.90 1.17
N SER A 151 13.05 -2.59 1.00
CA SER A 151 13.39 -1.70 2.11
C SER A 151 12.32 -1.71 3.20
N PHE A 152 11.03 -1.81 2.83
CA PHE A 152 9.95 -2.00 3.79
C PHE A 152 10.07 -3.30 4.58
N GLY A 153 10.34 -4.41 3.89
CA GLY A 153 10.56 -5.71 4.49
C GLY A 153 11.72 -5.69 5.49
N GLU A 154 12.88 -5.22 5.05
CA GLU A 154 14.10 -5.12 5.86
C GLU A 154 13.91 -4.24 7.10
N PHE A 155 13.17 -3.13 6.97
CA PHE A 155 12.89 -2.23 8.08
C PHE A 155 11.96 -2.85 9.13
N TYR A 156 10.87 -3.50 8.71
CA TYR A 156 9.85 -3.99 9.64
C TYR A 156 10.10 -5.41 10.17
N GLN A 157 10.91 -6.22 9.48
CA GLN A 157 11.16 -7.61 9.85
C GLN A 157 11.71 -7.75 11.28
N PRO A 158 12.64 -6.89 11.78
CA PRO A 158 13.10 -6.95 13.17
C PRO A 158 11.98 -6.74 14.19
N TYR A 159 10.94 -5.94 13.87
CA TYR A 159 9.83 -5.65 14.77
C TYR A 159 8.80 -6.80 14.88
N THR A 160 8.98 -7.91 14.16
CA THR A 160 8.08 -9.07 14.22
C THR A 160 8.00 -9.66 15.63
N SER A 161 9.12 -9.69 16.38
CA SER A 161 9.16 -10.13 17.77
C SER A 161 8.43 -9.19 18.72
N ASP A 162 8.41 -7.89 18.39
CA ASP A 162 7.84 -6.85 19.24
C ASP A 162 6.32 -6.90 19.28
N PHE A 163 5.70 -7.49 18.25
CA PHE A 163 4.26 -7.72 18.24
C PHE A 163 3.80 -8.46 19.50
N TYR A 164 4.50 -9.53 19.90
CA TYR A 164 4.14 -10.28 21.11
C TYR A 164 4.47 -9.52 22.40
N ALA A 165 5.51 -8.68 22.40
CA ALA A 165 5.88 -7.85 23.54
C ALA A 165 4.84 -6.74 23.81
N LEU A 166 4.30 -6.14 22.74
CA LEU A 166 3.30 -5.07 22.82
C LEU A 166 1.88 -5.60 23.08
N THR A 167 1.57 -6.79 22.59
CA THR A 167 0.20 -7.32 22.66
C THR A 167 -0.10 -7.92 24.04
N PRO A 168 -1.12 -7.42 24.79
CA PRO A 168 -1.52 -8.03 26.05
C PRO A 168 -1.91 -9.50 25.89
N ALA A 169 -1.44 -10.37 26.79
CA ALA A 169 -1.64 -11.83 26.72
C ALA A 169 -3.10 -12.25 26.52
N LYS A 170 -4.05 -11.53 27.12
CA LYS A 170 -5.50 -11.79 27.02
C LYS A 170 -6.06 -11.65 25.59
N ILE A 171 -5.40 -10.88 24.73
CA ILE A 171 -5.88 -10.62 23.36
C ILE A 171 -4.97 -11.18 22.27
N GLN A 172 -3.78 -11.72 22.62
CA GLN A 172 -2.76 -12.16 21.67
C GLN A 172 -3.31 -13.11 20.60
N VAL A 173 -3.89 -14.24 21.01
CA VAL A 173 -4.39 -15.27 20.08
C VAL A 173 -5.47 -14.68 19.16
N ALA A 174 -6.47 -14.01 19.74
CA ALA A 174 -7.57 -13.43 18.98
C ALA A 174 -7.10 -12.32 18.02
N LEU A 175 -6.10 -11.51 18.42
CA LEU A 175 -5.58 -10.44 17.57
C LEU A 175 -4.79 -11.00 16.38
N VAL A 176 -3.97 -12.05 16.60
CA VAL A 176 -3.27 -12.77 15.52
C VAL A 176 -4.26 -13.32 14.49
N ASP A 177 -5.36 -13.90 14.95
CA ASP A 177 -6.38 -14.47 14.06
C ASP A 177 -7.15 -13.38 13.28
N ILE A 178 -7.57 -12.31 13.95
CA ILE A 178 -8.29 -11.18 13.30
C ILE A 178 -7.41 -10.54 12.22
N LEU A 179 -6.12 -10.34 12.52
CA LEU A 179 -5.17 -9.73 11.59
C LEU A 179 -4.63 -10.72 10.56
N VAL A 180 -4.81 -12.03 10.76
CA VAL A 180 -4.30 -13.11 9.90
C VAL A 180 -2.78 -13.08 9.84
N LEU A 181 -2.14 -13.12 11.02
CA LEU A 181 -0.67 -13.00 11.17
C LEU A 181 0.04 -14.33 11.37
N ASN A 182 -0.69 -15.44 11.42
CA ASN A 182 -0.12 -16.77 11.67
C ASN A 182 1.04 -17.11 10.72
N ASP A 183 0.95 -16.75 9.45
CA ASP A 183 2.00 -17.05 8.46
C ASP A 183 3.09 -15.97 8.38
N VAL A 184 2.91 -14.87 9.12
CA VAL A 184 3.90 -13.79 9.24
C VAL A 184 4.77 -13.98 10.47
N LEU A 185 4.17 -14.42 11.58
CA LEU A 185 4.84 -14.56 12.87
C LEU A 185 5.55 -15.91 13.06
N LYS A 186 5.39 -16.87 12.13
CA LYS A 186 6.06 -18.19 12.17
C LYS A 186 7.58 -18.15 11.91
N GLY A 187 8.14 -16.98 11.59
CA GLY A 187 9.59 -16.80 11.45
C GLY A 187 10.15 -17.22 10.09
N ASP A 188 9.31 -17.42 9.07
CA ASP A 188 9.78 -17.66 7.71
C ASP A 188 10.61 -16.46 7.23
N SER A 189 11.82 -16.71 6.73
CA SER A 189 12.64 -15.68 6.08
C SER A 189 11.90 -15.19 4.84
N PHE A 190 11.47 -13.92 4.86
CA PHE A 190 10.82 -13.32 3.70
C PHE A 190 11.89 -12.98 2.66
N VAL A 191 11.77 -13.57 1.46
CA VAL A 191 12.57 -13.16 0.29
C VAL A 191 11.79 -12.07 -0.43
N PHE A 192 12.28 -10.83 -0.33
CA PHE A 192 11.63 -9.66 -0.94
C PHE A 192 12.11 -9.37 -2.38
N ASP A 193 12.88 -10.29 -2.98
CA ASP A 193 13.50 -10.16 -4.31
C ASP A 193 12.67 -10.80 -5.46
N GLU A 194 11.49 -11.37 -5.20
CA GLU A 194 10.70 -12.04 -6.25
C GLU A 194 9.82 -11.08 -7.07
N PRO A 195 9.88 -11.14 -8.42
CA PRO A 195 8.83 -10.56 -9.26
C PRO A 195 7.49 -11.24 -8.96
N PHE A 196 6.40 -10.47 -9.06
CA PHE A 196 5.06 -10.89 -8.65
C PHE A 196 4.60 -12.17 -9.39
N VAL A 197 4.50 -13.28 -8.66
CA VAL A 197 3.78 -14.48 -9.11
C VAL A 197 2.42 -14.52 -8.39
N ALA A 198 1.33 -14.40 -9.16
CA ALA A 198 -0.01 -14.56 -8.62
C ALA A 198 -0.17 -15.95 -7.99
N ALA A 199 -0.97 -16.08 -6.93
CA ALA A 199 -1.25 -17.40 -6.33
C ALA A 199 -1.84 -18.42 -7.33
N ASP A 200 -2.47 -17.92 -8.41
CA ASP A 200 -3.00 -18.72 -9.52
C ASP A 200 -1.97 -19.06 -10.61
N ASP A 201 -0.78 -18.44 -10.60
CA ASP A 201 0.32 -18.67 -11.55
C ASP A 201 1.44 -19.55 -10.96
N ARG A 202 1.21 -20.20 -9.81
CA ARG A 202 2.15 -21.24 -9.35
C ARG A 202 2.13 -22.35 -10.40
N PRO A 203 3.26 -22.68 -11.08
CA PRO A 203 3.27 -23.84 -11.96
C PRO A 203 2.84 -25.04 -11.13
N ALA A 204 1.86 -25.80 -11.62
CA ALA A 204 1.35 -26.97 -10.92
C ALA A 204 2.55 -27.78 -10.42
N ARG A 205 2.73 -27.87 -9.08
CA ARG A 205 3.88 -28.53 -8.47
C ARG A 205 3.96 -29.92 -9.07
N ASN A 206 4.96 -30.15 -9.92
CA ASN A 206 5.12 -31.43 -10.57
C ASN A 206 5.67 -32.39 -9.52
N TYR A 207 4.77 -32.98 -8.73
CA TYR A 207 5.10 -33.89 -7.63
C TYR A 207 5.94 -35.08 -8.11
N LYS A 208 5.89 -35.42 -9.40
CA LYS A 208 6.79 -36.42 -10.00
C LYS A 208 8.24 -35.95 -10.09
N LEU A 209 8.48 -34.69 -10.45
CA LEU A 209 9.83 -34.11 -10.49
C LEU A 209 10.37 -33.90 -9.07
N ILE A 210 9.53 -33.41 -8.15
CA ILE A 210 9.91 -33.23 -6.74
C ILE A 210 10.20 -34.59 -6.10
N ALA A 211 9.38 -35.61 -6.34
CA ALA A 211 9.65 -36.97 -5.86
C ALA A 211 10.92 -37.57 -6.48
N ALA A 212 11.19 -37.32 -7.77
CA ALA A 212 12.41 -37.77 -8.43
C ALA A 212 13.67 -37.06 -7.89
N VAL A 213 13.59 -35.76 -7.61
CA VAL A 213 14.69 -34.99 -7.00
C VAL A 213 14.92 -35.44 -5.56
N ILE A 214 13.86 -35.62 -4.76
CA ILE A 214 13.99 -36.15 -3.39
C ILE A 214 14.54 -37.57 -3.41
N ALA A 215 14.07 -38.44 -4.29
CA ALA A 215 14.60 -39.80 -4.45
C ALA A 215 16.08 -39.77 -4.88
N GLY A 216 16.45 -38.85 -5.79
CA GLY A 216 17.83 -38.64 -6.22
C GLY A 216 18.73 -38.13 -5.09
N ILE A 217 18.26 -37.17 -4.28
CA ILE A 217 18.97 -36.65 -3.11
C ILE A 217 19.11 -37.73 -2.05
N VAL A 218 18.08 -38.55 -1.81
CA VAL A 218 18.14 -39.68 -0.87
C VAL A 218 19.11 -40.75 -1.36
N LEU A 219 19.13 -41.08 -2.66
CA LEU A 219 20.09 -42.02 -3.24
C LEU A 219 21.53 -41.48 -3.21
N LEU A 220 21.72 -40.18 -3.48
CA LEU A 220 23.01 -39.50 -3.34
C LEU A 220 23.45 -39.44 -1.88
N ALA A 221 22.54 -39.17 -0.94
CA ALA A 221 22.84 -39.16 0.49
C ALA A 221 23.17 -40.55 1.02
N ILE A 222 22.50 -41.61 0.53
CA ILE A 222 22.84 -43.00 0.85
C ILE A 222 24.19 -43.38 0.23
N GLY A 223 24.44 -42.99 -1.03
CA GLY A 223 25.72 -43.20 -1.70
C GLY A 223 26.89 -42.47 -1.01
N LEU A 224 26.68 -41.21 -0.62
CA LEU A 224 27.63 -40.41 0.16
C LEU A 224 27.79 -40.98 1.57
N PHE A 225 26.74 -41.46 2.23
CA PHE A 225 26.81 -42.08 3.55
C PHE A 225 27.62 -43.40 3.54
N PHE A 226 27.51 -44.19 2.47
CA PHE A 226 28.35 -45.39 2.30
C PHE A 226 29.78 -45.05 1.84
N ALA A 227 29.97 -44.04 0.99
CA ALA A 227 31.29 -43.59 0.55
C ALA A 227 32.09 -42.91 1.68
N PHE A 228 31.46 -42.09 2.53
CA PHE A 228 32.08 -41.44 3.68
C PHE A 228 32.29 -42.37 4.89
N ARG A 229 31.84 -43.64 4.83
CA ARG A 229 32.20 -44.67 5.81
C ARG A 229 33.52 -45.39 5.47
N SER A 230 34.10 -45.12 4.29
CA SER A 230 35.39 -45.67 3.85
C SER A 230 36.31 -44.58 3.31
N GLY A 231 37.22 -44.09 4.17
CA GLY A 231 38.35 -43.26 3.75
C GLY A 231 38.27 -41.83 4.25
N GLY A 232 39.17 -41.48 5.17
CA GLY A 232 39.27 -40.17 5.77
C GLY A 232 40.15 -39.17 5.03
N THR A 233 40.24 -37.99 5.68
CA THR A 233 41.29 -36.95 5.66
C THR A 233 41.42 -35.96 4.48
N THR A 234 41.39 -34.66 4.88
CA THR A 234 42.16 -33.47 4.40
C THR A 234 41.95 -32.97 2.96
N GLU A 235 42.00 -31.68 2.58
CA GLU A 235 42.42 -30.41 3.21
C GLU A 235 41.92 -29.21 2.35
N VAL A 236 41.69 -28.09 3.04
CA VAL A 236 41.88 -26.64 2.71
C VAL A 236 42.41 -26.23 1.32
N VAL A 237 41.80 -25.19 0.71
CA VAL A 237 42.52 -24.02 0.13
C VAL A 237 41.63 -22.75 0.21
N GLU A 238 42.12 -21.74 0.94
CA GLU A 238 41.72 -20.32 0.89
C GLU A 238 42.46 -19.55 -0.23
N LYS A 239 41.89 -18.41 -0.66
CA LYS A 239 42.53 -17.07 -0.79
C LYS A 239 41.53 -16.06 -1.39
N GLU A 240 41.15 -14.98 -0.66
CA GLU A 240 41.81 -13.64 -0.55
C GLU A 240 41.83 -12.90 -1.91
N ASP A 241 41.54 -11.60 -2.09
CA ASP A 241 41.00 -10.50 -1.28
C ASP A 241 40.84 -9.28 -2.24
N ALA A 242 40.25 -8.19 -1.71
CA ALA A 242 40.49 -6.76 -2.03
C ALA A 242 39.50 -5.98 -2.94
N ASP A 243 38.63 -5.23 -2.24
CA ASP A 243 38.45 -3.77 -2.23
C ASP A 243 38.40 -2.93 -3.52
N GLN A 244 37.35 -2.11 -3.64
CA GLN A 244 37.48 -0.63 -3.64
C GLN A 244 36.14 0.11 -3.46
N ILE A 245 36.17 1.16 -2.64
CA ILE A 245 35.08 2.04 -2.19
C ILE A 245 35.23 3.44 -2.85
N ILE A 246 34.15 3.88 -3.53
CA ILE A 246 33.50 5.22 -3.71
C ILE A 246 34.34 6.47 -4.14
N PRO A 247 33.75 7.46 -4.84
CA PRO A 247 33.12 8.60 -4.13
C PRO A 247 31.82 9.19 -4.74
N ILE A 248 31.08 9.88 -3.87
CA ILE A 248 29.89 10.71 -4.07
C ILE A 248 30.31 12.07 -4.68
N ASP A 249 29.56 12.61 -5.65
CA ASP A 249 28.82 13.89 -5.54
C ASP A 249 28.35 14.43 -6.92
N SER A 250 27.06 14.79 -7.02
CA SER A 250 26.49 15.71 -8.02
C SER A 250 25.06 16.10 -7.63
N LEU A 251 24.87 16.48 -6.36
CA LEU A 251 23.69 17.21 -5.88
C LEU A 251 23.86 18.70 -6.20
N ASN A 252 23.59 19.12 -7.45
CA ASN A 252 23.38 20.55 -7.77
C ASN A 252 22.68 20.83 -9.12
N LYS A 253 22.02 19.84 -9.75
CA LYS A 253 21.26 20.05 -11.01
C LYS A 253 19.74 19.82 -10.93
N LEU A 254 19.20 19.54 -9.74
CA LEU A 254 17.75 19.33 -9.56
C LEU A 254 16.98 20.59 -9.15
N ASN A 255 17.66 21.62 -8.67
CA ASN A 255 17.00 22.83 -8.15
C ASN A 255 16.62 23.86 -9.24
N ASP A 256 17.07 23.67 -10.47
CA ASP A 256 16.78 24.58 -11.61
C ASP A 256 15.71 24.04 -12.56
N SER A 257 15.23 22.81 -12.34
CA SER A 257 14.13 22.20 -13.09
C SER A 257 12.76 22.39 -12.43
N LEU A 258 12.72 22.69 -11.13
CA LEU A 258 11.49 22.93 -10.36
C LEU A 258 10.96 24.36 -10.52
N THR A 259 11.84 25.32 -10.80
CA THR A 259 11.46 26.72 -11.13
C THR A 259 11.01 26.90 -12.58
N LYS A 260 11.34 25.96 -13.48
CA LYS A 260 10.78 25.94 -14.85
C LYS A 260 9.41 25.26 -14.92
N ALA A 261 9.17 24.26 -14.06
CA ALA A 261 7.88 23.55 -14.00
C ALA A 261 6.75 24.36 -13.32
N VAL A 262 7.08 25.38 -12.52
CA VAL A 262 6.10 26.27 -11.88
C VAL A 262 5.60 27.38 -12.84
N VAL A 263 6.28 27.59 -13.97
CA VAL A 263 5.91 28.65 -14.94
C VAL A 263 5.00 28.14 -16.07
N ASP A 264 4.95 26.83 -16.34
CA ASP A 264 4.10 26.29 -17.41
C ASP A 264 2.64 25.98 -16.98
N SER A 265 2.34 25.96 -15.67
CA SER A 265 0.96 25.82 -15.17
C SER A 265 0.13 27.10 -15.24
N ALA A 266 0.71 28.23 -15.66
CA ALA A 266 0.01 29.52 -15.77
C ALA A 266 -0.30 29.95 -17.22
N LYS A 267 -0.14 29.05 -18.20
CA LYS A 267 -0.56 29.28 -19.60
C LYS A 267 -1.32 28.09 -20.19
N VAL A 268 -2.39 27.68 -19.51
CA VAL A 268 -3.48 26.95 -20.17
C VAL A 268 -4.60 27.94 -20.39
N THR A 269 -4.65 28.50 -21.59
CA THR A 269 -5.72 29.38 -22.07
C THR A 269 -7.07 28.67 -21.91
N THR A 270 -8.04 29.41 -21.38
CA THR A 270 -9.41 29.02 -21.01
C THR A 270 -10.25 28.39 -22.13
N ASP A 271 -9.77 28.36 -23.38
CA ASP A 271 -10.42 27.74 -24.54
C ASP A 271 -10.20 26.22 -24.67
N SER A 272 -9.34 25.62 -23.85
CA SER A 272 -8.95 24.19 -23.94
C SER A 272 -9.70 23.25 -23.00
N LEU A 273 -10.54 23.79 -22.10
CA LEU A 273 -11.24 23.04 -21.06
C LEU A 273 -12.75 22.92 -21.37
N VAL A 274 -13.37 21.82 -20.96
CA VAL A 274 -14.82 21.59 -20.99
C VAL A 274 -15.32 21.32 -19.59
N THR A 275 -16.49 21.89 -19.27
CA THR A 275 -17.16 21.65 -18.00
C THR A 275 -18.13 20.48 -18.15
N LEU A 276 -17.95 19.46 -17.31
CA LEU A 276 -18.80 18.28 -17.23
C LEU A 276 -19.44 18.19 -15.86
N THR A 277 -20.55 17.46 -15.75
CA THR A 277 -21.24 17.22 -14.48
C THR A 277 -21.72 15.77 -14.42
N TRP A 278 -21.40 15.08 -13.33
CA TRP A 278 -21.98 13.75 -13.03
C TRP A 278 -23.38 13.91 -12.43
N PRO A 279 -24.27 12.90 -12.53
CA PRO A 279 -25.57 12.95 -11.87
C PRO A 279 -25.46 13.25 -10.36
N GLU A 280 -26.17 14.29 -9.92
CA GLU A 280 -26.14 14.81 -8.54
C GLU A 280 -24.75 15.27 -8.05
N GLY A 281 -23.83 15.57 -8.97
CA GLY A 281 -22.46 16.03 -8.68
C GLY A 281 -22.28 17.54 -8.86
N LYS A 282 -21.16 18.06 -8.34
CA LYS A 282 -20.71 19.42 -8.66
C LYS A 282 -20.07 19.45 -10.06
N PRO A 283 -20.22 20.55 -10.83
CA PRO A 283 -19.52 20.72 -12.09
C PRO A 283 -18.00 20.65 -11.90
N PHE A 284 -17.30 20.06 -12.87
CA PHE A 284 -15.84 19.96 -12.89
C PHE A 284 -15.31 20.23 -14.30
N GLN A 285 -14.07 20.69 -14.40
CA GLN A 285 -13.42 21.02 -15.68
C GLN A 285 -12.36 19.99 -16.03
N VAL A 286 -12.33 19.57 -17.30
CA VAL A 286 -11.32 18.67 -17.87
C VAL A 286 -10.86 19.18 -19.23
N PRO A 287 -9.64 18.83 -19.69
CA PRO A 287 -9.21 19.11 -21.06
C PRO A 287 -10.17 18.52 -22.10
N LYS A 288 -10.41 19.24 -23.20
CA LYS A 288 -11.28 18.79 -24.31
C LYS A 288 -10.86 17.44 -24.90
N GLU A 289 -9.56 17.19 -24.94
CA GLU A 289 -8.96 15.96 -25.48
C GLU A 289 -8.87 14.83 -24.44
N SER A 290 -9.33 15.07 -23.20
CA SER A 290 -9.26 14.07 -22.14
C SER A 290 -10.20 12.90 -22.41
N LEU A 291 -9.74 11.68 -22.07
CA LEU A 291 -10.56 10.46 -22.19
C LEU A 291 -11.84 10.54 -21.35
N VAL A 292 -11.85 11.38 -20.30
CA VAL A 292 -13.01 11.60 -19.42
C VAL A 292 -14.20 12.16 -20.20
N VAL A 293 -13.96 12.95 -21.25
CA VAL A 293 -15.02 13.52 -22.09
C VAL A 293 -15.76 12.41 -22.85
N ALA A 294 -15.01 11.52 -23.51
CA ALA A 294 -15.59 10.38 -24.23
C ALA A 294 -16.24 9.36 -23.27
N PHE A 295 -15.62 9.12 -22.12
CA PHE A 295 -16.18 8.26 -21.08
C PHE A 295 -17.51 8.82 -20.53
N HIS A 296 -17.57 10.13 -20.24
CA HIS A 296 -18.78 10.81 -19.75
C HIS A 296 -19.95 10.68 -20.73
N ALA A 297 -19.71 10.91 -22.02
CA ALA A 297 -20.71 10.74 -23.07
C ALA A 297 -21.24 9.30 -23.11
N TYR A 298 -20.34 8.30 -23.04
CA TYR A 298 -20.71 6.89 -23.08
C TYR A 298 -21.57 6.42 -21.91
N VAL A 299 -21.23 6.81 -20.68
CA VAL A 299 -22.00 6.38 -19.51
C VAL A 299 -23.32 7.11 -19.37
N THR A 300 -23.42 8.34 -19.90
CA THR A 300 -24.65 9.13 -19.88
C THR A 300 -25.63 8.69 -20.97
N ASP A 301 -25.13 8.18 -22.10
CA ASP A 301 -25.98 7.67 -23.18
C ASP A 301 -26.50 6.27 -22.87
N SER A 302 -27.77 6.16 -22.51
CA SER A 302 -28.43 4.88 -22.21
C SER A 302 -28.60 3.94 -23.43
N THR A 303 -28.43 4.43 -24.66
CA THR A 303 -28.69 3.65 -25.89
C THR A 303 -27.48 2.83 -26.37
N VAL A 304 -26.27 3.20 -25.94
CA VAL A 304 -25.04 2.53 -26.36
C VAL A 304 -24.79 1.28 -25.51
N VAL A 305 -24.73 0.12 -26.19
CA VAL A 305 -24.50 -1.20 -25.59
C VAL A 305 -23.15 -1.83 -25.96
N SER A 306 -22.46 -1.30 -26.97
CA SER A 306 -21.12 -1.76 -27.36
C SER A 306 -20.08 -1.34 -26.32
N PRO A 307 -18.99 -2.11 -26.13
CA PRO A 307 -17.85 -1.65 -25.36
C PRO A 307 -17.22 -0.39 -25.97
N LEU A 308 -16.78 0.54 -25.12
CA LEU A 308 -16.02 1.72 -25.54
C LEU A 308 -14.54 1.50 -25.26
N GLU A 309 -13.70 1.55 -26.29
CA GLU A 309 -12.24 1.47 -26.14
C GLU A 309 -11.61 2.84 -26.37
N LEU A 310 -10.88 3.33 -25.37
CA LEU A 310 -10.21 4.63 -25.40
C LEU A 310 -8.71 4.44 -25.20
N THR A 311 -7.90 4.87 -26.17
CA THR A 311 -6.46 4.99 -25.97
C THR A 311 -6.17 6.21 -25.11
N CYS A 312 -5.41 6.02 -24.03
CA CYS A 312 -5.03 7.07 -23.11
C CYS A 312 -3.67 7.65 -23.51
N THR A 313 -3.65 8.94 -23.80
CA THR A 313 -2.45 9.75 -24.09
C THR A 313 -2.04 10.63 -22.90
N GLU A 314 -2.83 10.63 -21.83
CA GLU A 314 -2.64 11.47 -20.62
C GLU A 314 -1.79 10.78 -19.54
N LEU A 315 -1.37 9.54 -19.80
CA LEU A 315 -0.64 8.69 -18.87
C LEU A 315 0.61 8.14 -19.55
N ASP A 316 1.76 8.47 -18.98
CA ASP A 316 3.05 7.92 -19.37
C ASP A 316 3.72 7.22 -18.20
N PHE A 317 4.46 6.15 -18.46
CA PHE A 317 5.28 5.48 -17.46
C PHE A 317 6.69 6.07 -17.47
N SER A 318 7.28 6.19 -16.28
CA SER A 318 8.66 6.61 -16.10
C SER A 318 9.60 5.49 -16.54
N ASP A 319 10.58 5.85 -17.37
CA ASP A 319 11.63 4.93 -17.82
C ASP A 319 12.48 4.37 -16.68
N LYS A 320 12.50 5.06 -15.52
CA LYS A 320 13.37 4.77 -14.38
C LYS A 320 12.69 4.01 -13.24
N THR A 321 11.39 4.16 -13.06
CA THR A 321 10.70 3.65 -11.84
C THR A 321 9.52 2.74 -12.12
N GLU A 322 9.16 2.48 -13.40
CA GLU A 322 7.98 1.67 -13.78
C GLU A 322 6.65 2.19 -13.20
N LEU A 323 6.67 3.41 -12.64
CA LEU A 323 5.54 4.16 -12.12
C LEU A 323 5.09 5.23 -13.14
N LEU A 324 3.93 5.85 -12.93
CA LEU A 324 3.49 6.97 -13.77
C LEU A 324 4.47 8.15 -13.63
N SER A 325 4.87 8.72 -14.75
CA SER A 325 5.84 9.83 -14.84
C SER A 325 5.26 11.15 -14.31
N SER A 326 3.94 11.31 -14.37
CA SER A 326 3.23 12.51 -13.92
C SER A 326 1.98 12.18 -13.07
N PRO A 327 1.63 13.02 -12.10
CA PRO A 327 0.50 12.79 -11.22
C PRO A 327 -0.82 13.23 -11.88
N THR A 328 -1.35 12.44 -12.81
CA THR A 328 -2.64 12.69 -13.50
C THR A 328 -3.85 12.34 -12.62
N THR A 329 -3.89 12.87 -11.40
CA THR A 329 -4.85 12.48 -10.34
C THR A 329 -6.30 12.79 -10.72
N TYR A 330 -6.56 13.86 -11.48
CA TYR A 330 -7.92 14.20 -11.90
C TYR A 330 -8.53 13.08 -12.75
N LEU A 331 -7.75 12.45 -13.62
CA LEU A 331 -8.22 11.42 -14.55
C LEU A 331 -8.81 10.24 -13.78
N PHE A 332 -8.03 9.70 -12.84
CA PHE A 332 -8.44 8.58 -12.01
C PHE A 332 -9.63 8.92 -11.12
N LYS A 333 -9.63 10.12 -10.53
CA LYS A 333 -10.73 10.59 -9.67
C LYS A 333 -12.04 10.70 -10.46
N GLN A 334 -12.01 11.23 -11.68
CA GLN A 334 -13.21 11.39 -12.50
C GLN A 334 -13.73 10.05 -13.04
N ILE A 335 -12.84 9.15 -13.47
CA ILE A 335 -13.22 7.79 -13.88
C ILE A 335 -13.87 7.05 -12.70
N ALA A 336 -13.24 7.06 -11.52
CA ALA A 336 -13.77 6.40 -10.33
C ALA A 336 -15.11 7.01 -9.89
N SER A 337 -15.25 8.34 -9.92
CA SER A 337 -16.49 9.04 -9.61
C SER A 337 -17.63 8.65 -10.56
N GLY A 338 -17.38 8.69 -11.87
CA GLY A 338 -18.36 8.30 -12.89
C GLY A 338 -18.78 6.84 -12.73
N MET A 339 -17.82 5.92 -12.60
CA MET A 339 -18.11 4.50 -12.41
C MET A 339 -18.86 4.21 -11.10
N ASN A 340 -18.62 4.96 -10.02
CA ASN A 340 -19.36 4.79 -8.77
C ASN A 340 -20.81 5.28 -8.86
N LYS A 341 -21.11 6.23 -9.76
CA LYS A 341 -22.48 6.66 -10.09
C LYS A 341 -23.17 5.65 -11.01
N PHE A 342 -22.50 5.21 -12.07
CA PHE A 342 -23.02 4.22 -13.03
C PHE A 342 -22.51 2.83 -12.68
N LYS A 343 -23.19 2.17 -11.72
CA LYS A 343 -22.74 0.90 -11.13
C LYS A 343 -22.68 -0.24 -12.14
N GLU A 344 -23.44 -0.15 -13.22
CA GLU A 344 -23.55 -1.13 -14.31
C GLU A 344 -22.33 -1.17 -15.23
N VAL A 345 -21.37 -0.25 -15.13
CA VAL A 345 -20.20 -0.19 -16.02
C VAL A 345 -19.00 -0.95 -15.42
N ASP A 346 -18.35 -1.83 -16.17
CA ASP A 346 -17.06 -2.41 -15.79
C ASP A 346 -15.96 -1.83 -16.68
N VAL A 347 -14.71 -1.80 -16.17
CA VAL A 347 -13.55 -1.32 -16.91
C VAL A 347 -12.50 -2.42 -17.06
N GLN A 348 -11.92 -2.51 -18.23
CA GLN A 348 -10.74 -3.31 -18.53
C GLN A 348 -9.61 -2.36 -18.90
N VAL A 349 -8.51 -2.46 -18.18
CA VAL A 349 -7.27 -1.72 -18.48
C VAL A 349 -6.37 -2.65 -19.29
N GLN A 350 -6.05 -2.25 -20.51
CA GLN A 350 -5.13 -2.96 -21.38
C GLN A 350 -3.86 -2.13 -21.53
N VAL A 351 -2.70 -2.74 -21.31
CA VAL A 351 -1.42 -2.04 -21.48
C VAL A 351 -0.51 -2.83 -22.41
N ALA A 352 0.20 -2.08 -23.24
CA ALA A 352 1.32 -2.50 -24.04
C ALA A 352 2.60 -1.85 -23.50
N SER A 353 3.70 -2.60 -23.52
CA SER A 353 5.03 -2.10 -23.19
C SER A 353 6.05 -2.62 -24.19
N GLU A 354 6.92 -1.73 -24.65
CA GLU A 354 8.09 -2.05 -25.49
C GLU A 354 9.07 -2.98 -24.79
N LYS A 355 9.08 -2.95 -23.45
CA LYS A 355 9.91 -3.83 -22.60
C LYS A 355 9.32 -5.23 -22.44
N GLY A 356 8.21 -5.54 -23.12
CA GLY A 356 7.59 -6.86 -23.17
C GLY A 356 6.36 -7.04 -22.27
N ALA A 357 5.73 -8.21 -22.36
CA ALA A 357 4.43 -8.50 -21.75
C ALA A 357 4.44 -8.48 -20.22
N ILE A 358 5.58 -8.78 -19.58
CA ILE A 358 5.72 -8.76 -18.11
C ILE A 358 5.58 -7.33 -17.59
N VAL A 359 6.37 -6.40 -18.14
CA VAL A 359 6.31 -4.97 -17.78
C VAL A 359 4.95 -4.37 -18.14
N ALA A 360 4.36 -4.76 -19.28
CA ALA A 360 3.01 -4.34 -19.65
C ALA A 360 1.97 -4.75 -18.60
N LYS A 361 2.08 -5.98 -18.07
CA LYS A 361 1.20 -6.48 -17.00
C LYS A 361 1.38 -5.65 -15.73
N GLU A 362 2.61 -5.35 -15.32
CA GLU A 362 2.91 -4.53 -14.14
C GLU A 362 2.36 -3.10 -14.26
N HIS A 363 2.59 -2.46 -15.40
CA HIS A 363 2.04 -1.16 -15.73
C HIS A 363 0.50 -1.14 -15.69
N ALA A 364 -0.16 -2.17 -16.22
CA ALA A 364 -1.62 -2.29 -16.13
C ALA A 364 -2.11 -2.43 -14.68
N TYR A 365 -1.34 -3.11 -13.82
CA TYR A 365 -1.62 -3.19 -12.40
C TYR A 365 -1.41 -1.85 -11.68
N VAL A 366 -0.42 -1.04 -12.06
CA VAL A 366 -0.23 0.32 -11.53
C VAL A 366 -1.49 1.16 -11.79
N VAL A 367 -2.00 1.14 -13.02
CA VAL A 367 -3.22 1.88 -13.41
C VAL A 367 -4.45 1.35 -12.66
N LYS A 368 -4.62 0.02 -12.57
CA LYS A 368 -5.70 -0.59 -11.76
C LYS A 368 -5.62 -0.17 -10.30
N ASN A 369 -4.45 -0.20 -9.70
CA ASN A 369 -4.26 0.16 -8.30
C ASN A 369 -4.57 1.62 -8.05
N ARG A 370 -4.25 2.51 -9.00
CA ARG A 370 -4.61 3.92 -8.90
C ARG A 370 -6.12 4.13 -8.91
N LEU A 371 -6.86 3.42 -9.77
CA LEU A 371 -8.33 3.45 -9.77
C LEU A 371 -8.94 2.93 -8.45
N VAL A 372 -8.36 1.86 -7.88
CA VAL A 372 -8.79 1.34 -6.57
C VAL A 372 -8.52 2.37 -5.46
N GLY A 373 -7.37 3.07 -5.52
CA GLY A 373 -6.99 4.13 -4.59
C GLY A 373 -7.96 5.32 -4.59
N GLU A 374 -8.60 5.61 -5.73
CA GLU A 374 -9.66 6.62 -5.84
C GLU A 374 -11.06 6.10 -5.45
N GLY A 375 -11.16 4.86 -4.94
CA GLY A 375 -12.39 4.30 -4.38
C GLY A 375 -13.22 3.48 -5.37
N LEU A 376 -12.66 3.02 -6.49
CA LEU A 376 -13.34 2.08 -7.39
C LEU A 376 -13.22 0.63 -6.90
N ASN A 377 -14.31 -0.12 -6.94
CA ASN A 377 -14.31 -1.52 -6.52
C ASN A 377 -13.44 -2.41 -7.43
N GLN A 378 -12.47 -3.11 -6.85
CA GLN A 378 -11.54 -4.00 -7.56
C GLN A 378 -12.24 -5.05 -8.46
N LYS A 379 -13.43 -5.53 -8.07
CA LYS A 379 -14.19 -6.52 -8.85
C LYS A 379 -14.68 -6.00 -10.20
N ARG A 380 -14.74 -4.67 -10.37
CA ARG A 380 -15.17 -3.99 -11.59
C ARG A 380 -14.00 -3.59 -12.50
N ILE A 381 -12.76 -3.94 -12.11
CA ILE A 381 -11.54 -3.60 -12.85
C ILE A 381 -10.83 -4.89 -13.26
N THR A 382 -10.80 -5.14 -14.57
CA THR A 382 -10.03 -6.22 -15.17
C THR A 382 -8.75 -5.66 -15.80
N VAL A 383 -7.71 -6.49 -15.87
CA VAL A 383 -6.41 -6.13 -16.47
C VAL A 383 -6.14 -7.11 -17.59
N ALA A 384 -5.69 -6.60 -18.73
CA ALA A 384 -5.18 -7.39 -19.83
C ALA A 384 -3.88 -6.76 -20.35
N THR A 385 -3.08 -7.57 -21.02
CA THR A 385 -1.92 -7.11 -21.80
C THR A 385 -2.27 -7.16 -23.27
N LEU A 386 -1.81 -6.19 -24.03
CA LEU A 386 -1.91 -6.21 -25.50
C LEU A 386 -0.74 -7.02 -26.06
N PRO A 387 -0.97 -8.24 -26.60
CA PRO A 387 0.09 -8.97 -27.27
C PRO A 387 0.45 -8.24 -28.58
N ASN A 388 1.74 -8.00 -28.82
CA ASN A 388 2.30 -7.49 -30.08
C ASN A 388 2.12 -5.99 -30.39
N SER A 389 2.14 -5.12 -29.38
CA SER A 389 2.31 -3.68 -29.64
C SER A 389 3.79 -3.32 -29.60
N SER A 390 4.28 -2.66 -30.65
CA SER A 390 5.65 -2.13 -30.74
C SER A 390 5.84 -0.83 -29.96
N ASN A 391 4.77 -0.27 -29.40
CA ASN A 391 4.79 1.01 -28.69
C ASN A 391 4.13 0.87 -27.31
N ASN A 392 4.60 1.67 -26.34
CA ASN A 392 3.91 1.83 -25.05
C ASN A 392 2.51 2.42 -25.26
N GLN A 393 1.47 1.71 -24.86
CA GLN A 393 0.09 2.15 -25.03
C GLN A 393 -0.77 1.72 -23.85
N ILE A 394 -1.69 2.59 -23.43
CA ILE A 394 -2.69 2.28 -22.40
C ILE A 394 -4.07 2.43 -23.04
N ILE A 395 -4.91 1.40 -22.93
CA ILE A 395 -6.28 1.41 -23.43
C ILE A 395 -7.24 1.13 -22.26
N PHE A 396 -8.25 1.98 -22.11
CA PHE A 396 -9.38 1.75 -21.22
C PHE A 396 -10.56 1.24 -22.04
N SER A 397 -11.00 0.02 -21.77
CA SER A 397 -12.20 -0.56 -22.36
C SER A 397 -13.33 -0.57 -21.34
N PHE A 398 -14.37 0.23 -21.56
CA PHE A 398 -15.55 0.33 -20.71
C PHE A 398 -16.69 -0.51 -21.27
N LYS A 399 -17.34 -1.30 -20.42
CA LYS A 399 -18.43 -2.19 -20.83
C LYS A 399 -19.61 -2.06 -19.87
N LYS A 400 -20.79 -1.75 -20.38
CA LYS A 400 -22.04 -1.84 -19.62
C LYS A 400 -22.43 -3.31 -19.44
N ARG A 401 -22.76 -3.69 -18.21
CA ARG A 401 -23.32 -5.01 -17.89
C ARG A 401 -24.74 -5.06 -18.45
N SER A 402 -24.99 -6.04 -19.32
CA SER A 402 -26.33 -6.28 -19.84
C SER A 402 -27.28 -6.61 -18.69
N SER A 403 -28.43 -5.95 -18.65
CA SER A 403 -29.47 -6.12 -17.63
C SER A 403 -30.21 -7.46 -17.74
N LEU A 404 -29.89 -8.29 -18.73
CA LEU A 404 -30.50 -9.61 -18.93
C LEU A 404 -29.78 -10.65 -18.06
N LYS A 405 -30.33 -10.82 -16.85
CA LYS A 405 -30.30 -12.09 -16.12
C LYS A 405 -31.72 -12.58 -15.93
#